data_AF-A0A7S3MJC2-F1
#
_entry.id   AF-A0A7S3MJC2-F1
#
_cell.length_a   1.000
_cell.length_b   1.000
_cell.length_c   1.000
_cell.angle_alpha   90.00
_cell.angle_beta   90.00
_cell.angle_gamma   90.00
#
_symmetry.space_group_name_H-M   'P 1'
#
loop_
_entity.id
_entity.type
_entity.pdbx_description
1 polymer ?
#
loop_
_entity_poly.entity_id
_entity_poly.type
_entity_poly.pdbx_seq_one_letter_code
_entity_poly.pdbx_strand_id
1 'polypeptide(L)'
;FVGGSLGVSTRTGRGDRVARAFFGGPSPGRDKPIPDAPAPDATHFLTGNPMYPPWPAGMEEAMFGMGCFWCSENLYMAKEGIYSSQVGYAGGESNNPSYQDVCTGMSGHNEVVRIVYDPKVITYGDLLKVFW
;
A
#
# COMPACT_ATOMS: atom_id res chain seq x y z
N PHE A 1 -6.55 -40.38 5.46
CA PHE A 1 -5.95 -40.56 6.79
C PHE A 1 -4.55 -39.97 6.78
N VAL A 2 -4.49 -38.66 7.06
CA VAL A 2 -3.74 -38.01 8.16
C VAL A 2 -2.24 -37.84 7.87
N GLY A 3 -1.84 -36.59 7.65
CA GLY A 3 -0.45 -36.15 7.58
C GLY A 3 -0.34 -34.63 7.54
N GLY A 4 -1.13 -33.93 8.36
CA GLY A 4 -0.97 -32.48 8.56
C GLY A 4 0.15 -32.22 9.56
N SER A 5 1.23 -31.55 9.14
CA SER A 5 2.21 -30.99 10.06
C SER A 5 1.65 -29.68 10.61
N LEU A 6 1.15 -29.73 11.85
CA LEU A 6 0.89 -28.56 12.67
C LEU A 6 2.24 -27.94 13.07
N GLY A 7 2.58 -26.80 12.49
CA GLY A 7 3.56 -25.89 13.08
C GLY A 7 2.86 -25.00 14.11
N VAL A 8 2.83 -25.43 15.38
CA VAL A 8 2.53 -24.55 16.52
C VAL A 8 3.87 -24.08 17.08
N SER A 9 4.19 -22.79 16.91
CA SER A 9 5.24 -22.14 17.71
C SER A 9 4.59 -21.33 18.83
N THR A 10 5.16 -21.50 20.02
CA THR A 10 4.55 -21.26 21.33
C THR A 10 4.42 -19.79 21.72
N ARG A 11 3.29 -19.52 22.36
CA ARG A 11 2.82 -18.28 23.00
C ARG A 11 3.76 -17.77 24.11
N THR A 12 4.22 -16.52 24.05
CA THR A 12 4.50 -15.67 25.23
C THR A 12 4.21 -14.21 24.92
N GLY A 13 3.14 -13.66 25.51
CA GLY A 13 2.84 -12.23 25.46
C GLY A 13 1.34 -11.93 25.40
N ARG A 14 0.80 -11.36 26.47
CA ARG A 14 -0.62 -11.01 26.63
C ARG A 14 -0.85 -9.64 25.95
N GLY A 15 -1.31 -9.62 24.70
CA GLY A 15 -1.55 -8.36 23.98
C GLY A 15 -2.20 -8.43 22.59
N ASP A 16 -2.08 -9.53 21.86
CA ASP A 16 -2.43 -9.52 20.43
C ASP A 16 -3.85 -10.04 20.15
N ARG A 17 -4.80 -9.11 19.99
CA ARG A 17 -6.16 -9.41 19.48
C ARG A 17 -6.37 -8.97 18.02
N VAL A 18 -5.40 -9.20 17.14
CA VAL A 18 -5.61 -9.32 15.69
C VAL A 18 -4.40 -10.02 15.04
N ALA A 19 -4.12 -11.27 15.40
CA ALA A 19 -3.29 -12.11 14.54
C ALA A 19 -4.17 -12.55 13.34
N ARG A 20 -3.74 -12.24 12.12
CA ARG A 20 -4.40 -12.66 10.89
C ARG A 20 -4.37 -14.18 10.79
N ALA A 21 -5.52 -14.82 10.99
CA ALA A 21 -5.66 -16.25 10.77
C ALA A 21 -5.84 -16.50 9.27
N PHE A 22 -4.76 -16.91 8.60
CA PHE A 22 -4.84 -17.41 7.23
C PHE A 22 -5.19 -18.91 7.24
N PHE A 23 -6.32 -19.28 6.65
CA PHE A 23 -6.62 -20.68 6.37
C PHE A 23 -5.96 -21.05 5.02
N GLY A 24 -4.68 -21.43 5.07
CA GLY A 24 -3.84 -21.66 3.89
C GLY A 24 -2.66 -20.69 3.85
N GLY A 25 -1.49 -21.13 3.38
CA GLY A 25 -0.30 -20.27 3.27
C GLY A 25 -0.53 -19.07 2.35
N PRO A 26 0.34 -18.05 2.39
CA PRO A 26 0.21 -16.86 1.57
C PRO A 26 0.16 -17.23 0.07
N SER A 27 -0.65 -16.49 -0.70
CA SER A 27 -0.61 -16.64 -2.16
C SER A 27 0.80 -16.27 -2.64
N PRO A 28 1.46 -17.08 -3.50
CA PRO A 28 2.81 -16.80 -3.96
C PRO A 28 2.89 -15.56 -4.85
N GLY A 29 1.75 -15.09 -5.38
CA GLY A 29 1.69 -13.96 -6.29
C GLY A 29 2.31 -14.27 -7.65
N ARG A 30 3.02 -13.30 -8.24
CA ARG A 30 3.60 -13.40 -9.60
C ARG A 30 5.02 -12.82 -9.67
N ASP A 31 5.81 -13.31 -10.62
CA ASP A 31 7.18 -12.84 -10.84
C ASP A 31 7.24 -11.45 -11.51
N LYS A 32 6.25 -11.11 -12.33
CA LYS A 32 6.17 -9.86 -13.06
C LYS A 32 5.15 -8.91 -12.41
N PRO A 33 5.35 -7.58 -12.52
CA PRO A 33 4.33 -6.59 -12.14
C PRO A 33 2.98 -6.83 -12.82
N ILE A 34 1.93 -6.20 -12.29
CA ILE A 34 0.62 -6.19 -12.95
C ILE A 34 0.76 -5.65 -14.40
N PRO A 35 0.12 -6.29 -15.42
CA PRO A 35 0.26 -5.86 -16.81
C PRO A 35 -0.19 -4.42 -17.10
N ASP A 36 -1.07 -3.90 -16.26
CA ASP A 36 -1.66 -2.57 -16.29
C ASP A 36 -0.95 -1.57 -15.36
N ALA A 37 0.23 -1.93 -14.84
CA ALA A 37 1.06 -0.98 -14.10
C ALA A 37 1.41 0.20 -15.02
N PRO A 38 1.33 1.45 -14.52
CA PRO A 38 1.77 2.60 -15.29
C PRO A 38 3.22 2.42 -15.78
N ALA A 39 3.50 2.86 -17.00
CA ALA A 39 4.84 2.82 -17.55
C ALA A 39 5.79 3.71 -16.71
N PRO A 40 7.11 3.46 -16.69
CA PRO A 40 8.05 4.26 -15.89
C PRO A 40 8.04 5.77 -16.18
N ASP A 41 7.63 6.17 -17.38
CA ASP A 41 7.48 7.56 -17.84
C ASP A 41 6.05 8.09 -17.74
N ALA A 42 5.13 7.33 -17.12
CA ALA A 42 3.74 7.72 -16.96
C ALA A 42 3.60 8.97 -16.09
N THR A 43 2.64 9.80 -16.48
CA THR A 43 2.26 11.00 -15.76
C THR A 43 0.95 10.79 -15.01
N HIS A 44 0.85 11.43 -13.86
CA HIS A 44 -0.29 11.39 -12.98
C HIS A 44 -1.47 12.11 -13.65
N PHE A 45 -2.63 11.46 -13.69
CA PHE A 45 -3.78 11.89 -14.49
C PHE A 45 -4.25 13.32 -14.16
N LEU A 46 -4.23 13.72 -12.88
CA LEU A 46 -4.72 15.04 -12.45
C LEU A 46 -3.66 16.14 -12.50
N THR A 47 -2.41 15.82 -12.19
CA THR A 47 -1.35 16.82 -12.00
C THR A 47 -0.42 16.93 -13.20
N GLY A 48 -0.39 15.93 -14.08
CA GLY A 48 0.57 15.83 -15.18
C GLY A 48 2.01 15.56 -14.74
N ASN A 49 2.26 15.41 -13.44
CA ASN A 49 3.58 15.15 -12.87
C ASN A 49 3.97 13.67 -13.01
N PRO A 50 5.25 13.29 -13.00
CA PRO A 50 5.68 11.89 -13.03
C PRO A 50 5.05 11.04 -11.93
N MET A 51 4.73 9.78 -12.24
CA MET A 51 4.25 8.78 -11.27
C MET A 51 5.37 7.97 -10.61
N TYR A 52 6.60 8.09 -11.13
CA TYR A 52 7.79 7.40 -10.63
C TYR A 52 8.94 8.37 -10.39
N PRO A 53 9.86 8.05 -9.46
CA PRO A 53 11.06 8.85 -9.23
C PRO A 53 11.94 8.91 -10.50
N PRO A 54 12.81 9.93 -10.63
CA PRO A 54 13.24 10.86 -9.58
C PRO A 54 12.28 12.02 -9.33
N TRP A 55 12.10 12.37 -8.06
CA TRP A 55 11.30 13.54 -7.66
C TRP A 55 12.12 14.82 -7.70
N PRO A 56 11.46 15.99 -7.86
CA PRO A 56 12.10 17.27 -7.61
C PRO A 56 12.76 17.32 -6.23
N ALA A 57 13.88 18.04 -6.14
CA ALA A 57 14.63 18.14 -4.89
C ALA A 57 13.79 18.77 -3.77
N GLY A 58 13.82 18.14 -2.59
CA GLY A 58 13.08 18.57 -1.41
C GLY A 58 11.67 17.99 -1.27
N MET A 59 11.21 17.19 -2.22
CA MET A 59 9.97 16.41 -2.07
C MET A 59 10.18 15.23 -1.11
N GLU A 60 9.12 14.88 -0.39
CA GLU A 60 9.08 13.74 0.53
C GLU A 60 7.97 12.75 0.14
N GLU A 61 8.07 11.53 0.65
CA GLU A 61 7.09 10.47 0.43
C GLU A 61 6.45 9.99 1.73
N ALA A 62 5.14 9.73 1.68
CA ALA A 62 4.41 9.09 2.75
C ALA A 62 3.52 7.97 2.20
N MET A 63 3.31 6.91 2.98
CA MET A 63 2.38 5.83 2.66
C MET A 63 1.33 5.68 3.76
N PHE A 64 0.07 5.59 3.37
CA PHE A 64 -1.07 5.45 4.28
C PHE A 64 -1.99 4.31 3.85
N GLY A 65 -2.44 3.49 4.80
CA GLY A 65 -3.44 2.45 4.57
C GLY A 65 -4.74 2.78 5.30
N MET A 66 -5.76 3.24 4.56
CA MET A 66 -7.01 3.81 5.12
C MET A 66 -8.28 3.09 4.63
N GLY A 67 -8.15 1.82 4.22
CA GLY A 67 -9.23 1.09 3.56
C GLY A 67 -9.17 1.28 2.04
N CYS A 68 -10.30 1.54 1.40
CA CYS A 68 -10.36 1.61 -0.07
C CYS A 68 -9.45 2.73 -0.61
N PHE A 69 -8.48 2.36 -1.44
CA PHE A 69 -7.49 3.31 -1.97
C PHE A 69 -8.08 4.40 -2.89
N TRP A 70 -9.23 4.16 -3.52
CA TRP A 70 -9.90 5.12 -4.41
C TRP A 70 -10.45 6.31 -3.63
N CYS A 71 -11.01 6.04 -2.44
CA CYS A 71 -11.46 7.09 -1.56
C CYS A 71 -10.27 7.79 -0.90
N SER A 72 -9.27 7.01 -0.49
CA SER A 72 -8.10 7.50 0.23
C SER A 72 -7.25 8.46 -0.61
N GLU A 73 -6.97 8.11 -1.86
CA GLU A 73 -6.21 8.96 -2.78
C GLU A 73 -6.89 10.32 -3.01
N ASN A 74 -8.19 10.32 -3.24
CA ASN A 74 -8.95 11.55 -3.48
C ASN A 74 -8.90 12.53 -2.30
N LEU A 75 -8.84 12.04 -1.06
CA LEU A 75 -8.73 12.89 0.13
C LEU A 75 -7.41 13.68 0.16
N TYR A 76 -6.32 13.04 -0.24
CA TYR A 76 -5.01 13.69 -0.31
C TYR A 76 -4.88 14.58 -1.53
N MET A 77 -5.36 14.13 -2.70
CA MET A 77 -5.27 14.92 -3.95
C MET A 77 -6.01 16.26 -3.89
N ALA A 78 -6.95 16.43 -2.96
CA ALA A 78 -7.61 17.71 -2.71
C ALA A 78 -6.76 18.71 -1.90
N LYS A 79 -5.58 18.32 -1.38
CA LYS A 79 -4.70 19.18 -0.58
C LYS A 79 -3.67 19.88 -1.46
N GLU A 80 -3.42 21.15 -1.15
CA GLU A 80 -2.30 21.87 -1.74
C GLU A 80 -0.96 21.28 -1.24
N GLY A 81 0.05 21.28 -2.11
CA GLY A 81 1.37 20.71 -1.80
C GLY A 81 1.53 19.24 -2.17
N ILE A 82 0.49 18.56 -2.67
CA ILE A 82 0.62 17.22 -3.23
C ILE A 82 1.13 17.29 -4.67
N TYR A 83 2.25 16.63 -4.92
CA TYR A 83 2.90 16.60 -6.23
C TYR A 83 2.35 15.46 -7.11
N SER A 84 2.28 14.26 -6.56
CA SER A 84 1.85 13.05 -7.27
C SER A 84 1.37 12.02 -6.24
N SER A 85 0.39 11.19 -6.61
CA SER A 85 -0.05 10.05 -5.82
C SER A 85 0.04 8.76 -6.63
N GLN A 86 0.18 7.65 -5.92
CA GLN A 86 0.05 6.31 -6.48
C GLN A 86 -0.69 5.43 -5.48
N VAL A 87 -1.52 4.53 -5.97
CA VAL A 87 -2.19 3.53 -5.14
C VAL A 87 -1.60 2.15 -5.39
N GLY A 88 -1.63 1.29 -4.36
CA GLY A 88 -1.10 -0.05 -4.47
C GLY A 88 -1.34 -0.90 -3.24
N TYR A 89 -0.58 -1.98 -3.13
CA TYR A 89 -0.73 -2.98 -2.07
C TYR A 89 0.59 -3.14 -1.31
N ALA A 90 0.58 -3.00 0.01
CA ALA A 90 1.78 -3.10 0.84
C ALA A 90 1.53 -3.85 2.16
N GLY A 91 2.62 -4.31 2.79
CA GLY A 91 2.58 -4.97 4.11
C GLY A 91 2.19 -6.45 4.11
N GLY A 92 2.13 -7.10 2.94
CA GLY A 92 1.94 -8.54 2.79
C GLY A 92 3.18 -9.29 2.35
N GLU A 93 3.01 -10.58 2.07
CA GLU A 93 4.10 -11.51 1.72
C GLU A 93 4.09 -11.93 0.24
N SER A 94 2.98 -11.73 -0.45
CA SER A 94 2.83 -12.10 -1.87
C SER A 94 3.62 -11.17 -2.77
N ASN A 95 4.42 -11.72 -3.70
CA ASN A 95 5.13 -10.89 -4.69
C ASN A 95 4.17 -10.43 -5.81
N ASN A 96 4.24 -9.15 -6.19
CA ASN A 96 3.42 -8.54 -7.27
C ASN A 96 1.93 -8.98 -7.28
N PRO A 97 1.21 -8.85 -6.15
CA PRO A 97 -0.15 -9.34 -6.05
C PRO A 97 -1.07 -8.58 -7.02
N SER A 98 -2.02 -9.29 -7.61
CA SER A 98 -3.14 -8.66 -8.33
C SER A 98 -4.22 -8.21 -7.34
N TYR A 99 -5.15 -7.35 -7.80
CA TYR A 99 -6.33 -7.00 -7.01
C TYR A 99 -7.10 -8.25 -6.56
N GLN A 100 -7.26 -9.23 -7.47
CA GLN A 100 -7.94 -10.48 -7.16
C GLN A 100 -7.23 -11.26 -6.03
N ASP A 101 -5.90 -11.31 -6.06
CA ASP A 101 -5.11 -11.97 -5.00
C ASP A 101 -5.31 -11.29 -3.64
N VAL A 102 -5.38 -9.96 -3.62
CA VAL A 102 -5.61 -9.19 -2.40
C VAL A 102 -7.03 -9.40 -1.87
N CYS A 103 -8.04 -9.46 -2.76
CA CYS A 103 -9.42 -9.73 -2.37
C CYS A 103 -9.63 -11.11 -1.74
N THR A 104 -8.77 -12.10 -2.03
CA THR A 104 -8.82 -13.40 -1.33
C THR A 104 -8.43 -13.28 0.16
N GLY A 105 -7.77 -12.20 0.54
CA GLY A 105 -7.16 -12.01 1.85
C GLY A 105 -5.87 -12.81 2.05
N MET A 106 -5.46 -13.69 1.13
CA MET A 106 -4.29 -14.55 1.29
C MET A 106 -2.97 -13.87 0.95
N SER A 107 -2.98 -12.73 0.27
CA SER A 107 -1.74 -12.00 -0.06
C SER A 107 -1.11 -11.33 1.17
N GLY A 108 -1.92 -11.07 2.21
CA GLY A 108 -1.52 -10.32 3.40
C GLY A 108 -1.34 -8.81 3.15
N HIS A 109 -1.51 -8.31 1.93
CA HIS A 109 -1.35 -6.89 1.66
C HIS A 109 -2.58 -6.10 2.09
N ASN A 110 -2.33 -4.84 2.44
CA ASN A 110 -3.35 -3.81 2.58
C ASN A 110 -3.34 -2.90 1.36
N GLU A 111 -4.51 -2.37 1.03
CA GLU A 111 -4.63 -1.22 0.16
C GLU A 111 -3.94 -0.01 0.82
N VAL A 112 -3.04 0.62 0.07
CA VAL A 112 -2.29 1.80 0.50
C VAL A 112 -2.26 2.86 -0.59
N VAL A 113 -2.15 4.10 -0.16
CA VAL A 113 -1.83 5.25 -1.01
C VAL A 113 -0.43 5.75 -0.67
N ARG A 114 0.39 5.94 -1.69
CA ARG A 114 1.68 6.62 -1.63
C ARG A 114 1.51 8.04 -2.13
N ILE A 115 1.97 9.00 -1.34
CA ILE A 115 1.84 10.43 -1.60
C ILE A 115 3.23 11.03 -1.69
N VAL A 116 3.50 11.76 -2.76
CA VAL A 116 4.68 12.62 -2.91
C VAL A 116 4.24 14.05 -2.65
N TYR A 117 4.87 14.73 -1.68
CA TYR A 117 4.45 16.06 -1.23
C TYR A 117 5.64 17.00 -1.00
N ASP A 118 5.37 18.30 -1.07
CA ASP A 118 6.33 19.34 -0.68
C ASP A 118 6.18 19.66 0.82
N PRO A 119 7.16 19.28 1.68
CA PRO A 119 7.11 19.53 3.12
C PRO A 119 7.12 21.02 3.48
N LYS A 120 7.45 21.92 2.53
CA LYS A 120 7.37 23.37 2.73
C LYS A 120 5.94 23.91 2.57
N VAL A 121 5.06 23.17 1.91
CA VAL A 121 3.65 23.56 1.67
C VAL A 121 2.71 22.79 2.61
N ILE A 122 2.91 21.48 2.74
CA ILE A 122 2.11 20.61 3.62
C ILE A 122 3.02 19.75 4.48
N THR A 123 2.79 19.76 5.80
CA THR A 123 3.62 18.99 6.71
C THR A 123 3.15 17.54 6.80
N TYR A 124 4.05 16.63 7.18
CA TYR A 124 3.66 15.25 7.50
C TYR A 124 2.57 15.18 8.59
N GLY A 125 2.61 16.10 9.57
CA GLY A 125 1.58 16.20 10.60
C GLY A 125 0.20 16.54 10.03
N ASP A 126 0.13 17.34 8.96
CA ASP A 126 -1.13 17.64 8.28
C ASP A 126 -1.64 16.44 7.49
N LEU A 127 -0.75 15.65 6.88
CA LEU A 127 -1.12 14.37 6.25
C LEU A 127 -1.69 13.38 7.27
N LEU A 128 -1.13 13.33 8.49
CA LEU A 128 -1.66 12.52 9.58
C LEU A 128 -3.03 13.01 10.07
N LYS A 129 -3.32 14.30 10.03
CA LYS A 129 -4.67 14.82 10.35
C LYS A 129 -5.73 14.40 9.33
N VAL A 130 -5.33 14.10 8.09
CA VAL A 130 -6.24 13.51 7.09
C VAL A 130 -6.47 12.04 7.38
N PHE A 131 -5.48 11.37 7.96
CA PHE A 131 -5.53 9.94 8.26
C PHE A 131 -6.46 9.58 9.44
N TRP A 132 -6.53 10.44 10.47
CA TRP A 132 -7.28 10.21 11.72
C TRP A 132 -8.57 11.02 11.81
#